data_AF-A0A0W8DE28-F1
#
_entry.id   AF-A0A0W8DE28-F1
#
_cell.length_a   1.000
_cell.length_b   1.000
_cell.length_c   1.000
_cell.angle_alpha   90.00
_cell.angle_beta   90.00
_cell.angle_gamma   90.00
#
_symmetry.space_group_name_H-M   'P 1'
#
loop_
_entity.id
_entity.type
_entity.pdbx_description
1 polymer ?
#
loop_
_entity_poly.entity_id
_entity_poly.type
_entity_poly.pdbx_seq_one_letter_code
_entity_poly.pdbx_strand_id
1 'polypeptide(L)'
;MSVNVWTASSDGDIESVKAFLASGGDANAKDENGYTPLQAAVSYNHMELVVFLLASGADVKLGEILVIYPPSIFDGRVKNYPIEDHNVPTLQMMMAFCDEAAAWLDANEKHVVALHCKAGKGRAGMMACMLLLRMGFSASATDAIDRYNRERVNDRRGLTVVSQKKWVNYYAALLAQTSVQGEPILEPTFVIQRLKLNNTLTAAKPPKLRLRIYALRSDGSPKTLMHQQIGSNEFELHEEIRGCVMLEFYRERVNGCMRAKHFKIWFNTFFLNPDNETGCVIFSRSEMDWAARDKKYRRLPAAFELEMAVTRSDRL
;
A
#
# COMPACT_ATOMS: atom_id res chain seq x y z
N MET A 1 -7.48 -13.30 39.95
CA MET A 1 -7.89 -12.18 39.07
C MET A 1 -7.26 -12.43 37.71
N SER A 2 -8.03 -12.47 36.64
CA SER A 2 -7.47 -12.60 35.28
C SER A 2 -6.75 -11.30 34.93
N VAL A 3 -5.43 -11.34 34.83
CA VAL A 3 -4.62 -10.21 34.38
C VAL A 3 -5.00 -9.89 32.92
N ASN A 4 -5.43 -8.66 32.65
CA ASN A 4 -5.62 -8.19 31.29
C ASN A 4 -4.23 -7.83 30.71
N VAL A 5 -3.71 -8.70 29.83
CA VAL A 5 -2.36 -8.54 29.26
C VAL A 5 -2.20 -7.26 28.44
N TRP A 6 -3.27 -6.75 27.83
CA TRP A 6 -3.22 -5.53 27.03
C TRP A 6 -3.10 -4.28 27.89
N THR A 7 -3.87 -4.20 28.98
CA THR A 7 -3.74 -3.13 29.99
C THR A 7 -2.38 -3.19 30.69
N ALA A 8 -1.93 -4.38 31.09
CA ALA A 8 -0.59 -4.55 31.66
C ALA A 8 0.50 -4.11 30.66
N SER A 9 0.28 -4.37 29.36
CA SER A 9 1.23 -3.96 28.32
C SER A 9 1.17 -2.48 27.97
N SER A 10 0.02 -1.81 28.09
CA SER A 10 -0.08 -0.35 27.94
C SER A 10 0.52 0.40 29.12
N ASP A 11 0.48 -0.20 30.30
CA ASP A 11 0.98 0.40 31.55
C ASP A 11 2.46 0.09 31.79
N GLY A 12 3.03 -0.83 31.01
CA GLY A 12 4.43 -1.24 31.14
C GLY A 12 4.68 -2.21 32.29
N ASP A 13 3.62 -2.82 32.84
CA ASP A 13 3.69 -3.78 33.94
C ASP A 13 4.25 -5.13 33.44
N ILE A 14 5.57 -5.19 33.38
CA ILE A 14 6.31 -6.36 32.92
C ILE A 14 6.07 -7.60 33.78
N GLU A 15 5.82 -7.44 35.07
CA GLU A 15 5.59 -8.57 35.98
C GLU A 15 4.22 -9.21 35.73
N SER A 16 3.20 -8.39 35.50
CA SER A 16 1.88 -8.88 35.06
C SER A 16 1.94 -9.57 33.70
N VAL A 17 2.71 -9.05 32.74
CA VAL A 17 2.89 -9.70 31.43
C VAL A 17 3.68 -11.00 31.55
N LYS A 18 4.73 -11.05 32.37
CA LYS A 18 5.47 -12.28 32.70
C LYS A 18 4.54 -13.33 33.30
N ALA A 19 3.71 -12.95 34.27
CA ALA A 19 2.76 -13.85 34.92
C ALA A 19 1.73 -14.40 33.93
N PHE A 20 1.21 -13.56 33.03
CA PHE A 20 0.31 -13.98 31.95
C PHE A 20 0.95 -15.05 31.05
N LEU A 21 2.18 -14.82 30.56
CA LEU A 21 2.87 -15.80 29.71
C LEU A 21 3.22 -17.08 30.46
N ALA A 22 3.64 -16.98 31.72
CA ALA A 22 3.92 -18.13 32.57
C ALA A 22 2.68 -18.99 32.83
N SER A 23 1.48 -18.40 32.81
CA SER A 23 0.20 -19.11 32.91
C SER A 23 -0.28 -19.77 31.62
N GLY A 24 0.53 -19.75 30.55
CA GLY A 24 0.19 -20.29 29.23
C GLY A 24 -0.50 -19.29 28.29
N GLY A 25 -0.46 -17.99 28.63
CA GLY A 25 -0.97 -16.93 27.78
C GLY A 25 -0.19 -16.81 26.46
N ASP A 26 -0.90 -16.48 25.39
CA ASP A 26 -0.30 -16.26 24.07
C ASP A 26 0.29 -14.83 24.00
N ALA A 27 1.59 -14.72 23.75
CA ALA A 27 2.28 -13.44 23.52
C ALA A 27 1.71 -12.65 22.32
N ASN A 28 0.93 -13.32 21.48
CA ASN A 28 0.25 -12.77 20.30
C ASN A 28 -1.27 -12.65 20.47
N ALA A 29 -1.78 -12.82 21.69
CA ALA A 29 -3.20 -12.66 21.98
C ALA A 29 -3.70 -11.30 21.47
N LYS A 30 -4.83 -11.27 20.77
CA LYS A 30 -5.43 -10.05 20.23
C LYS A 30 -6.57 -9.57 21.10
N ASP A 31 -6.63 -8.28 21.40
CA ASP A 31 -7.77 -7.66 22.09
C ASP A 31 -8.98 -7.55 21.14
N GLU A 32 -10.06 -6.96 21.63
CA GLU A 32 -11.29 -6.71 20.86
C GLU A 32 -11.06 -5.84 19.60
N ASN A 33 -9.99 -5.05 19.60
CA ASN A 33 -9.58 -4.18 18.50
C ASN A 33 -8.50 -4.82 17.60
N GLY A 34 -8.05 -6.04 17.90
CA GLY A 34 -7.03 -6.75 17.14
C GLY A 34 -5.58 -6.44 17.53
N TYR A 35 -5.34 -5.69 18.61
CA TYR A 35 -4.00 -5.34 19.11
C TYR A 35 -3.38 -6.45 19.96
N THR A 36 -2.08 -6.68 19.79
CA THR A 36 -1.29 -7.61 20.60
C THR A 36 -0.64 -6.91 21.81
N PRO A 37 -0.22 -7.66 22.85
CA PRO A 37 0.62 -7.15 23.94
C PRO A 37 1.82 -6.34 23.44
N LEU A 38 2.49 -6.84 22.40
CA LEU A 38 3.64 -6.16 21.79
C LEU A 38 3.25 -4.81 21.19
N GLN A 39 2.09 -4.71 20.54
CA GLN A 39 1.62 -3.45 19.98
C GLN A 39 1.27 -2.43 21.07
N ALA A 40 0.65 -2.86 22.16
CA ALA A 40 0.40 -2.00 23.32
C ALA A 40 1.72 -1.50 23.93
N ALA A 41 2.68 -2.39 24.21
CA ALA A 41 3.99 -2.03 24.76
C ALA A 41 4.75 -1.04 23.85
N VAL A 42 4.70 -1.22 22.52
CA VAL A 42 5.32 -0.28 21.59
C VAL A 42 4.61 1.07 21.57
N SER A 43 3.27 1.08 21.54
CA SER A 43 2.47 2.32 21.44
C SER A 43 2.67 3.24 22.64
N TYR A 44 2.94 2.66 23.82
CA TYR A 44 3.21 3.39 25.06
C TYR A 44 4.70 3.43 25.45
N ASN A 45 5.60 3.06 24.51
CA ASN A 45 7.06 3.19 24.63
C ASN A 45 7.72 2.41 25.80
N HIS A 46 7.17 1.24 26.14
CA HIS A 46 7.70 0.36 27.19
C HIS A 46 8.79 -0.56 26.65
N MET A 47 9.96 0.00 26.36
CA MET A 47 11.04 -0.69 25.63
C MET A 47 11.55 -1.97 26.30
N GLU A 48 11.62 -2.01 27.63
CA GLU A 48 12.02 -3.22 28.37
C GLU A 48 11.00 -4.35 28.15
N LEU A 49 9.71 -4.01 28.21
CA LEU A 49 8.62 -4.94 27.94
C LEU A 49 8.59 -5.38 26.46
N VAL A 50 8.92 -4.48 25.53
CA VAL A 50 9.07 -4.82 24.10
C VAL A 50 10.15 -5.88 23.92
N VAL A 51 11.34 -5.68 24.50
CA VAL A 51 12.44 -6.66 24.42
C VAL A 51 12.01 -8.00 25.01
N PHE A 52 11.33 -7.98 26.16
CA PHE A 52 10.83 -9.19 26.81
C PHE A 52 9.79 -9.94 25.95
N LEU A 53 8.80 -9.25 25.39
CA LEU A 53 7.78 -9.84 24.54
C LEU A 53 8.37 -10.45 23.27
N LEU A 54 9.36 -9.79 22.66
CA LEU A 54 10.09 -10.32 21.50
C LEU A 54 10.87 -11.59 21.84
N ALA A 55 11.57 -11.59 22.97
CA ALA A 55 12.27 -12.78 23.47
C ALA A 55 11.30 -13.94 23.77
N SER A 56 10.06 -13.60 24.13
CA SER A 56 8.99 -14.56 24.45
C SER A 56 8.16 -14.98 23.24
N GLY A 57 8.60 -14.67 22.01
CA GLY A 57 7.96 -15.15 20.78
C GLY A 57 6.80 -14.30 20.25
N ALA A 58 6.64 -13.05 20.71
CA ALA A 58 5.71 -12.11 20.09
C ALA A 58 6.11 -11.82 18.63
N ASP A 59 5.17 -11.95 17.70
CA ASP A 59 5.38 -11.71 16.28
C ASP A 59 5.24 -10.22 15.97
N VAL A 60 6.38 -9.63 15.59
CA VAL A 60 6.49 -8.25 15.09
C VAL A 60 5.59 -7.99 13.87
N LYS A 61 5.14 -9.04 13.18
CA LYS A 61 4.29 -8.94 11.98
C LYS A 61 2.79 -8.99 12.27
N LEU A 62 2.36 -9.36 13.48
CA LEU A 62 0.92 -9.61 13.76
C LEU A 62 0.08 -8.35 13.94
N GLY A 63 0.73 -7.19 13.97
CA GLY A 63 0.14 -5.93 13.55
C GLY A 63 1.19 -5.16 12.77
N GLU A 64 0.74 -4.39 11.78
CA GLU A 64 1.59 -3.36 11.19
C GLU A 64 1.92 -2.34 12.27
N ILE A 65 2.96 -2.61 13.06
CA ILE A 65 3.59 -1.61 13.90
C ILE A 65 4.18 -0.63 12.89
N LEU A 66 3.43 0.43 12.58
CA LEU A 66 4.03 1.72 12.34
C LEU A 66 4.93 1.93 13.55
N VAL A 67 6.23 1.68 13.42
CA VAL A 67 7.20 2.00 14.46
C VAL A 67 7.25 3.52 14.48
N ILE A 68 6.31 4.12 15.19
CA ILE A 68 6.24 5.56 15.41
C ILE A 68 7.13 5.80 16.63
N TYR A 69 8.28 6.41 16.41
CA TYR A 69 9.09 6.92 17.50
C TYR A 69 8.46 8.23 18.02
N PRO A 70 8.58 8.53 19.33
CA PRO A 70 8.11 9.80 19.87
C PRO A 70 8.69 11.00 19.09
N PRO A 71 7.85 11.93 18.58
CA PRO A 71 8.33 13.10 17.86
C PRO A 71 9.31 13.96 18.65
N SER A 72 9.23 13.91 19.99
CA SER A 72 10.14 14.60 20.91
C SER A 72 11.61 14.23 20.72
N ILE A 73 11.92 13.03 20.23
CA ILE A 73 13.31 12.62 19.91
C ILE A 73 13.90 13.49 18.80
N PHE A 74 13.06 14.09 17.96
CA PHE A 74 13.44 14.98 16.87
C PHE A 74 12.92 16.41 17.08
N ASP A 75 12.80 16.84 18.35
CA ASP A 75 12.30 18.16 18.74
C ASP A 75 10.91 18.49 18.16
N GLY A 76 10.06 17.48 18.00
CA GLY A 76 8.73 17.61 17.41
C GLY A 76 8.73 17.77 15.88
N ARG A 77 9.89 17.74 15.22
CA ARG A 77 10.03 17.93 13.76
C ARG A 77 9.83 16.62 12.99
N VAL A 78 8.69 15.98 13.24
CA VAL A 78 8.31 14.72 12.61
C VAL A 78 6.92 14.85 12.00
N LYS A 79 6.79 14.53 10.72
CA LYS A 79 5.50 14.40 10.04
C LYS A 79 5.32 12.95 9.58
N ASN A 80 4.15 12.39 9.85
CA ASN A 80 3.84 10.99 9.56
C ASN A 80 2.94 10.87 8.33
N TYR A 81 3.38 10.06 7.37
CA TYR A 81 2.65 9.70 6.16
C TYR A 81 2.58 8.17 6.08
N PRO A 82 1.62 7.54 6.77
CA PRO A 82 1.59 6.09 6.92
C PRO A 82 1.25 5.42 5.58
N ILE A 83 2.12 4.49 5.16
CA ILE A 83 1.95 3.71 3.94
C ILE A 83 2.31 2.26 4.28
N GLU A 84 1.37 1.33 4.07
CA GLU A 84 1.60 -0.09 4.27
C GLU A 84 2.74 -0.62 3.38
N ASP A 85 3.40 -1.70 3.80
CA ASP A 85 4.57 -2.18 3.11
C ASP A 85 4.24 -2.72 1.70
N HIS A 86 4.97 -2.25 0.69
CA HIS A 86 4.71 -2.55 -0.74
C HIS A 86 3.35 -2.07 -1.26
N ASN A 87 2.76 -1.04 -0.64
CA ASN A 87 1.57 -0.33 -1.11
C ASN A 87 1.90 1.15 -1.43
N VAL A 88 0.87 1.96 -1.60
CA VAL A 88 0.88 3.33 -2.12
C VAL A 88 0.01 4.26 -1.24
N PRO A 89 0.26 5.57 -1.21
CA PRO A 89 -0.54 6.54 -0.45
C PRO A 89 -1.83 6.95 -1.20
N THR A 90 -2.69 7.72 -0.55
CA THR A 90 -3.76 8.47 -1.25
C THR A 90 -3.18 9.60 -2.11
N LEU A 91 -3.94 10.12 -3.08
CA LEU A 91 -3.49 11.28 -3.86
C LEU A 91 -3.31 12.51 -2.96
N GLN A 92 -4.22 12.72 -2.02
CA GLN A 92 -4.18 13.82 -1.07
C GLN A 92 -2.93 13.72 -0.17
N MET A 93 -2.61 12.50 0.30
CA MET A 93 -1.43 12.28 1.13
C MET A 93 -0.12 12.55 0.37
N MET A 94 -0.01 12.13 -0.91
CA MET A 94 1.21 12.44 -1.69
C MET A 94 1.35 13.94 -1.99
N MET A 95 0.24 14.64 -2.26
CA MET A 95 0.24 16.09 -2.51
C MET A 95 0.65 16.85 -1.23
N ALA A 96 -0.01 16.55 -0.11
CA ALA A 96 0.30 17.15 1.19
C ALA A 96 1.77 16.96 1.58
N PHE A 97 2.29 15.74 1.42
CA PHE A 97 3.71 15.48 1.66
C PHE A 97 4.61 16.37 0.80
N CYS A 98 4.36 16.44 -0.51
CA CYS A 98 5.23 17.18 -1.41
C CYS A 98 5.18 18.68 -1.15
N ASP A 99 4.01 19.25 -0.89
CA ASP A 99 3.85 20.67 -0.61
C ASP A 99 4.46 21.05 0.74
N GLU A 100 4.25 20.25 1.79
CA GLU A 100 4.85 20.51 3.10
C GLU A 100 6.38 20.36 3.08
N ALA A 101 6.90 19.32 2.43
CA ALA A 101 8.33 19.10 2.34
C ALA A 101 9.01 20.18 1.48
N ALA A 102 8.39 20.59 0.37
CA ALA A 102 8.89 21.68 -0.46
C ALA A 102 8.87 23.01 0.31
N ALA A 103 7.76 23.36 0.97
CA ALA A 103 7.67 24.57 1.78
C ALA A 103 8.72 24.61 2.90
N TRP A 104 9.00 23.47 3.54
CA TRP A 104 10.06 23.36 4.55
C TRP A 104 11.44 23.64 3.94
N LEU A 105 11.75 23.06 2.78
CA LEU A 105 13.04 23.26 2.09
C LEU A 105 13.19 24.70 1.57
N ASP A 106 12.14 25.28 1.01
CA ASP A 106 12.13 26.65 0.46
C ASP A 106 12.27 27.72 1.55
N ALA A 107 11.83 27.43 2.78
CA ALA A 107 11.89 28.37 3.89
C ALA A 107 13.33 28.71 4.33
N ASN A 108 14.30 27.83 4.10
CA ASN A 108 15.69 28.06 4.49
C ASN A 108 16.64 27.12 3.72
N GLU A 109 17.69 27.68 3.11
CA GLU A 109 18.71 26.93 2.36
C GLU A 109 19.43 25.83 3.17
N LYS A 110 19.43 25.92 4.51
CA LYS A 110 20.03 24.93 5.41
C LYS A 110 19.06 23.85 5.86
N HIS A 111 17.77 23.98 5.54
CA HIS A 111 16.79 22.96 5.89
C HIS A 111 17.02 21.68 5.11
N VAL A 112 16.82 20.56 5.79
CA VAL A 112 16.93 19.21 5.22
C VAL A 112 15.67 18.44 5.55
N VAL A 113 15.24 17.58 4.62
CA VAL A 113 14.18 16.59 4.83
C VAL A 113 14.82 15.21 4.92
N ALA A 114 14.67 14.55 6.07
CA ALA A 114 15.07 13.16 6.25
C ALA A 114 13.88 12.23 6.04
N LEU A 115 13.84 11.55 4.89
CA LEU A 115 12.81 10.57 4.54
C LEU A 115 13.24 9.15 4.90
N HIS A 116 12.40 8.41 5.61
CA HIS A 116 12.67 7.01 5.90
C HIS A 116 11.41 6.14 5.89
N CYS A 117 11.66 4.84 5.83
CA CYS A 117 10.70 3.77 6.11
C CYS A 117 11.52 2.58 6.63
N LYS A 118 10.93 1.39 6.79
CA LYS A 118 11.64 0.21 7.32
C LYS A 118 12.99 -0.08 6.62
N ALA A 119 13.02 -0.14 5.29
CA ALA A 119 14.24 -0.41 4.52
C ALA A 119 14.80 0.83 3.80
N GLY A 120 14.09 1.95 3.84
CA GLY A 120 14.40 3.15 3.04
C GLY A 120 14.49 2.88 1.53
N LYS A 121 13.68 1.94 0.99
CA LYS A 121 13.61 1.58 -0.44
C LYS A 121 12.28 2.03 -1.05
N GLY A 122 11.38 1.12 -1.40
CA GLY A 122 10.17 1.42 -2.18
C GLY A 122 9.32 2.62 -1.70
N ARG A 123 8.85 2.60 -0.45
CA ARG A 123 7.99 3.68 0.09
C ARG A 123 8.71 5.04 0.12
N ALA A 124 9.87 5.10 0.77
CA ALA A 124 10.66 6.32 0.86
C ALA A 124 11.09 6.82 -0.53
N GLY A 125 11.46 5.91 -1.43
CA GLY A 125 11.86 6.22 -2.79
C GLY A 125 10.76 6.80 -3.65
N MET A 126 9.54 6.26 -3.54
CA MET A 126 8.37 6.82 -4.21
C MET A 126 8.13 8.27 -3.79
N MET A 127 8.08 8.54 -2.48
CA MET A 127 7.88 9.90 -1.96
C MET A 127 9.06 10.83 -2.33
N ALA A 128 10.30 10.34 -2.25
CA ALA A 128 11.48 11.10 -2.67
C ALA A 128 11.46 11.44 -4.17
N CYS A 129 11.03 10.54 -5.04
CA CYS A 129 10.88 10.81 -6.47
C CYS A 129 9.83 11.89 -6.73
N MET A 130 8.70 11.87 -6.02
CA MET A 130 7.68 12.91 -6.12
C MET A 130 8.23 14.27 -5.66
N LEU A 131 9.00 14.31 -4.57
CA LEU A 131 9.65 15.54 -4.12
C LEU A 131 10.68 16.06 -5.12
N LEU A 132 11.48 15.18 -5.73
CA LEU A 132 12.42 15.58 -6.80
C LEU A 132 11.71 16.24 -7.98
N LEU A 133 10.53 15.73 -8.36
CA LEU A 133 9.68 16.35 -9.39
C LEU A 133 9.14 17.71 -8.92
N ARG A 134 8.60 17.78 -7.70
CA ARG A 134 8.02 19.00 -7.12
C ARG A 134 9.01 20.16 -7.05
N MET A 135 10.27 19.84 -6.76
CA MET A 135 11.37 20.80 -6.63
C MET A 135 12.07 21.10 -7.97
N GLY A 136 11.63 20.49 -9.09
CA GLY A 136 12.25 20.70 -10.41
C GLY A 136 13.62 20.05 -10.59
N PHE A 137 14.03 19.14 -9.71
CA PHE A 137 15.30 18.40 -9.80
C PHE A 137 15.25 17.18 -10.73
N SER A 138 14.10 16.91 -11.33
CA SER A 138 13.89 15.85 -12.32
C SER A 138 12.79 16.27 -13.30
N ALA A 139 13.01 16.03 -14.59
CA ALA A 139 12.10 16.46 -15.65
C ALA A 139 10.91 15.51 -15.84
N SER A 140 11.07 14.23 -15.48
CA SER A 140 10.03 13.20 -15.63
C SER A 140 10.06 12.19 -14.50
N ALA A 141 8.96 11.46 -14.31
CA ALA A 141 8.90 10.36 -13.36
C ALA A 141 9.99 9.32 -13.59
N THR A 142 10.31 9.00 -14.84
CA THR A 142 11.40 8.09 -15.21
C THR A 142 12.74 8.61 -14.72
N ASP A 143 13.04 9.89 -14.96
CA ASP A 143 14.32 10.50 -14.53
C ASP A 143 14.45 10.50 -13.01
N ALA A 144 13.38 10.83 -12.29
CA ALA A 144 13.35 10.82 -10.83
C ALA A 144 13.60 9.42 -10.27
N ILE A 145 12.93 8.40 -10.83
CA ILE A 145 13.08 7.00 -10.43
C ILE A 145 14.49 6.49 -10.72
N ASP A 146 15.05 6.79 -11.88
CA ASP A 146 16.39 6.36 -12.27
C ASP A 146 17.47 7.04 -11.44
N ARG A 147 17.29 8.33 -11.14
CA ARG A 147 18.14 9.07 -10.21
C ARG A 147 18.11 8.44 -8.82
N TYR A 148 16.94 8.24 -8.24
CA TYR A 148 16.79 7.61 -6.94
C TYR A 148 17.43 6.22 -6.90
N ASN A 149 17.19 5.39 -7.92
CA ASN A 149 17.75 4.05 -8.00
C ASN A 149 19.27 4.03 -8.06
N ARG A 150 19.87 4.98 -8.79
CA ARG A 150 21.33 5.13 -8.91
C ARG A 150 21.95 5.60 -7.59
N GLU A 151 21.33 6.57 -6.93
CA GLU A 151 21.90 7.20 -5.73
C GLU A 151 21.66 6.37 -4.46
N ARG A 152 20.55 5.63 -4.38
CA ARG A 152 20.16 4.92 -3.16
C ARG A 152 20.80 3.54 -3.00
N VAL A 153 20.97 2.78 -4.09
CA VAL A 153 21.42 1.37 -4.06
C VAL A 153 22.35 1.03 -5.22
N ASN A 154 23.35 0.18 -4.96
CA ASN A 154 24.36 -0.21 -5.96
C ASN A 154 23.78 -1.02 -7.13
N ASP A 155 22.77 -1.86 -6.89
CA ASP A 155 22.18 -2.72 -7.91
C ASP A 155 21.09 -2.03 -8.74
N ARG A 156 20.87 -0.73 -8.53
CA ARG A 156 19.83 0.10 -9.16
C ARG A 156 18.40 -0.42 -8.98
N ARG A 157 18.15 -1.24 -7.95
CA ARG A 157 16.83 -1.81 -7.63
C ARG A 157 16.26 -1.23 -6.33
N GLY A 158 16.19 0.10 -6.25
CA GLY A 158 15.63 0.83 -5.11
C GLY A 158 14.09 0.80 -5.14
N LEU A 159 13.51 1.52 -6.08
CA LEU A 159 12.07 1.58 -6.35
C LEU A 159 11.73 0.61 -7.49
N THR A 160 11.13 -0.53 -7.13
CA THR A 160 10.87 -1.65 -8.08
C THR A 160 9.42 -2.11 -8.13
N VAL A 161 8.59 -1.75 -7.14
CA VAL A 161 7.16 -2.07 -7.13
C VAL A 161 6.47 -1.27 -8.22
N VAL A 162 5.66 -1.94 -9.04
CA VAL A 162 5.06 -1.33 -10.23
C VAL A 162 4.06 -0.27 -9.83
N SER A 163 3.19 -0.59 -8.87
CA SER A 163 2.21 0.36 -8.33
C SER A 163 2.88 1.62 -7.77
N GLN A 164 4.01 1.49 -7.07
CA GLN A 164 4.72 2.66 -6.52
C GLN A 164 5.33 3.54 -7.63
N LYS A 165 5.89 2.95 -8.69
CA LYS A 165 6.33 3.71 -9.87
C LYS A 165 5.16 4.40 -10.57
N LYS A 166 4.01 3.73 -10.67
CA LYS A 166 2.80 4.30 -11.25
C LYS A 166 2.34 5.53 -10.47
N TRP A 167 2.44 5.52 -9.14
CA TRP A 167 2.13 6.68 -8.31
C TRP A 167 3.03 7.89 -8.59
N VAL A 168 4.33 7.67 -8.84
CA VAL A 168 5.23 8.77 -9.26
C VAL A 168 4.78 9.35 -10.62
N ASN A 169 4.30 8.50 -11.54
CA ASN A 169 3.76 8.96 -12.82
C ASN A 169 2.43 9.74 -12.64
N TYR A 170 1.54 9.27 -11.77
CA TYR A 170 0.33 10.01 -11.41
C TYR A 170 0.67 11.40 -10.85
N TYR A 171 1.65 11.48 -9.95
CA TYR A 171 2.09 12.77 -9.41
C TYR A 171 2.67 13.69 -10.50
N ALA A 172 3.52 13.18 -11.39
CA ALA A 172 4.04 13.95 -12.52
C ALA A 172 2.92 14.46 -13.45
N ALA A 173 1.92 13.63 -13.73
CA ALA A 173 0.77 14.01 -14.54
C ALA A 173 -0.08 15.09 -13.86
N LEU A 174 -0.26 15.01 -12.54
CA LEU A 174 -0.96 16.05 -11.78
C LEU A 174 -0.19 17.36 -11.80
N LEU A 175 1.13 17.35 -11.55
CA LEU A 175 1.94 18.58 -11.63
C LEU A 175 1.81 19.30 -12.97
N ALA A 176 1.71 18.55 -14.08
CA ALA A 176 1.49 19.10 -15.41
C ALA A 176 0.07 19.69 -15.62
N GLN A 177 -0.93 19.24 -14.85
CA GLN A 177 -2.30 19.76 -14.87
C GLN A 177 -2.49 20.94 -13.91
N THR A 178 -1.96 20.87 -12.68
CA THR A 178 -2.13 21.91 -11.65
C THR A 178 -1.35 23.18 -11.95
N SER A 179 -0.30 23.10 -12.76
CA SER A 179 0.37 24.29 -13.30
C SER A 179 -0.57 25.15 -14.17
N VAL A 180 -1.76 24.63 -14.52
CA VAL A 180 -2.78 25.32 -15.31
C VAL A 180 -4.01 25.70 -14.48
N GLN A 181 -4.44 24.92 -13.47
CA GLN A 181 -5.70 25.17 -12.72
C GLN A 181 -5.60 24.70 -11.24
N GLY A 182 -5.76 25.63 -10.29
CA GLY A 182 -5.73 25.40 -8.84
C GLY A 182 -7.00 24.76 -8.25
N GLU A 183 -7.67 23.92 -9.03
CA GLU A 183 -8.92 23.25 -8.64
C GLU A 183 -8.65 21.96 -7.85
N PRO A 184 -9.54 21.57 -6.91
CA PRO A 184 -9.40 20.33 -6.17
C PRO A 184 -9.56 19.10 -7.10
N ILE A 185 -8.73 18.09 -6.88
CA ILE A 185 -8.80 16.81 -7.60
C ILE A 185 -10.07 16.07 -7.14
N LEU A 186 -11.07 16.00 -8.02
CA LEU A 186 -12.30 15.26 -7.78
C LEU A 186 -12.19 13.85 -8.33
N GLU A 187 -11.96 12.88 -7.45
CA GLU A 187 -11.92 11.46 -7.78
C GLU A 187 -13.36 10.96 -8.08
N PRO A 188 -13.67 10.55 -9.34
CA PRO A 188 -14.99 10.10 -9.73
C PRO A 188 -15.33 8.73 -9.13
N THR A 189 -16.63 8.46 -9.02
CA THR A 189 -17.15 7.17 -8.56
C THR A 189 -17.55 6.30 -9.75
N PHE A 190 -17.17 5.03 -9.69
CA PHE A 190 -17.56 4.02 -10.68
C PHE A 190 -18.16 2.81 -9.99
N VAL A 191 -19.01 2.09 -10.70
CA VAL A 191 -19.45 0.74 -10.32
C VAL A 191 -18.77 -0.25 -11.25
N ILE A 192 -18.02 -1.20 -10.69
CA ILE A 192 -17.47 -2.32 -11.46
C ILE A 192 -18.61 -3.29 -11.76
N GLN A 193 -18.87 -3.49 -13.05
CA GLN A 193 -19.86 -4.44 -13.54
C GLN A 193 -19.22 -5.82 -13.76
N ARG A 194 -17.98 -5.83 -14.27
CA ARG A 194 -17.31 -7.08 -14.67
C ARG A 194 -15.79 -6.95 -14.66
N LEU A 195 -15.11 -8.01 -14.25
CA LEU A 195 -13.68 -8.21 -14.46
C LEU A 195 -13.47 -9.46 -15.32
N LYS A 196 -12.68 -9.33 -16.38
CA LYS A 196 -12.32 -10.45 -17.26
C LYS A 196 -10.81 -10.55 -17.43
N LEU A 197 -10.29 -11.75 -17.22
CA LEU A 197 -8.89 -12.10 -17.45
C LEU A 197 -8.75 -12.62 -18.87
N ASN A 198 -8.05 -11.86 -19.70
CA ASN A 198 -7.80 -12.20 -21.09
C ASN A 198 -6.40 -12.81 -21.24
N ASN A 199 -6.22 -13.60 -22.31
CA ASN A 199 -4.93 -14.21 -22.67
C ASN A 199 -4.35 -15.13 -21.56
N THR A 200 -5.24 -15.86 -20.87
CA THR A 200 -4.92 -16.76 -19.75
C THR A 200 -4.43 -18.15 -20.24
N LEU A 201 -3.29 -18.26 -20.94
CA LEU A 201 -2.69 -19.55 -21.38
C LEU A 201 -3.68 -20.57 -22.02
N THR A 202 -3.65 -20.68 -23.34
CA THR A 202 -4.63 -21.43 -24.16
C THR A 202 -4.60 -22.98 -24.06
N ALA A 203 -3.92 -23.59 -23.08
CA ALA A 203 -3.72 -25.05 -23.04
C ALA A 203 -4.05 -25.77 -21.71
N ALA A 204 -4.50 -25.06 -20.67
CA ALA A 204 -4.88 -25.68 -19.39
C ALA A 204 -6.15 -25.04 -18.81
N LYS A 205 -6.91 -25.82 -18.01
CA LYS A 205 -8.06 -25.29 -17.26
C LYS A 205 -7.59 -24.09 -16.40
N PRO A 206 -8.25 -22.93 -16.49
CA PRO A 206 -7.82 -21.74 -15.75
C PRO A 206 -7.84 -22.02 -14.24
N PRO A 207 -6.87 -21.47 -13.49
CA PRO A 207 -6.81 -21.69 -12.06
C PRO A 207 -8.05 -21.10 -11.40
N LYS A 208 -8.47 -21.69 -10.28
CA LYS A 208 -9.47 -21.08 -9.42
C LYS A 208 -8.82 -19.91 -8.67
N LEU A 209 -9.41 -18.74 -8.82
CA LEU A 209 -8.94 -17.47 -8.30
C LEU A 209 -9.88 -16.93 -7.23
N ARG A 210 -9.30 -16.19 -6.30
CA ARG A 210 -9.99 -15.41 -5.28
C ARG A 210 -9.65 -13.95 -5.48
N LEU A 211 -10.68 -13.17 -5.76
CA LEU A 211 -10.64 -11.71 -5.88
C LEU A 211 -10.92 -11.07 -4.53
N ARG A 212 -10.18 -10.02 -4.21
CA ARG A 212 -10.46 -9.07 -3.14
C ARG A 212 -10.35 -7.65 -3.66
N ILE A 213 -11.20 -6.76 -3.17
CA ILE A 213 -11.23 -5.36 -3.57
C ILE A 213 -11.09 -4.50 -2.32
N TYR A 214 -10.16 -3.56 -2.36
CA TYR A 214 -9.91 -2.60 -1.30
C TYR A 214 -9.88 -1.19 -1.87
N ALA A 215 -10.23 -0.20 -1.05
CA ALA A 215 -9.97 1.20 -1.32
C ALA A 215 -9.26 1.83 -0.13
N LEU A 216 -8.43 2.85 -0.35
CA LEU A 216 -7.84 3.61 0.77
C LEU A 216 -8.86 4.60 1.32
N ARG A 217 -8.94 4.68 2.65
CA ARG A 217 -9.56 5.81 3.36
C ARG A 217 -8.66 7.04 3.28
N SER A 218 -9.19 8.19 3.67
CA SER A 218 -8.45 9.46 3.69
C SER A 218 -7.18 9.43 4.54
N ASP A 219 -7.17 8.63 5.61
CA ASP A 219 -6.02 8.42 6.50
C ASP A 219 -4.97 7.44 5.92
N GLY A 220 -5.20 6.88 4.74
CA GLY A 220 -4.33 5.88 4.11
C GLY A 220 -4.57 4.44 4.57
N SER A 221 -5.52 4.19 5.49
CA SER A 221 -5.87 2.82 5.90
C SER A 221 -6.71 2.11 4.83
N PRO A 222 -6.55 0.79 4.64
CA PRO A 222 -7.38 0.04 3.70
C PRO A 222 -8.80 -0.15 4.26
N LYS A 223 -9.80 0.13 3.41
CA LYS A 223 -11.19 -0.29 3.55
C LYS A 223 -11.43 -1.46 2.62
N THR A 224 -11.82 -2.61 3.19
CA THR A 224 -12.30 -3.74 2.38
C THR A 224 -13.63 -3.36 1.76
N LEU A 225 -13.73 -3.42 0.43
CA LEU A 225 -14.99 -3.27 -0.30
C LEU A 225 -15.61 -4.64 -0.53
N MET A 226 -14.80 -5.56 -1.07
CA MET A 226 -15.17 -6.96 -1.27
C MET A 226 -14.14 -7.87 -0.62
N HIS A 227 -14.58 -8.64 0.38
CA HIS A 227 -13.70 -9.58 1.07
C HIS A 227 -13.29 -10.77 0.21
N GLN A 228 -14.23 -11.29 -0.60
CA GLN A 228 -13.97 -12.45 -1.43
C GLN A 228 -15.02 -12.67 -2.52
N GLN A 229 -14.55 -12.87 -3.75
CA GLN A 229 -15.30 -13.59 -4.78
C GLN A 229 -14.41 -14.65 -5.42
N ILE A 230 -15.01 -15.78 -5.77
CA ILE A 230 -14.32 -16.92 -6.36
C ILE A 230 -14.71 -17.03 -7.82
N GLY A 231 -13.73 -17.15 -8.70
CA GLY A 231 -13.93 -17.29 -10.13
C GLY A 231 -12.73 -17.96 -10.79
N SER A 232 -12.70 -17.97 -12.12
CA SER A 232 -11.55 -18.44 -12.89
C SER A 232 -11.02 -17.35 -13.79
N ASN A 233 -11.80 -16.94 -14.79
CA ASN A 233 -11.41 -15.90 -15.74
C ASN A 233 -12.37 -14.71 -15.78
N GLU A 234 -13.55 -14.82 -15.16
CA GLU A 234 -14.57 -13.77 -15.21
C GLU A 234 -15.25 -13.64 -13.85
N PHE A 235 -15.58 -12.40 -13.49
CA PHE A 235 -16.21 -12.02 -12.23
C PHE A 235 -17.27 -10.96 -12.55
N GLU A 236 -18.54 -11.29 -12.35
CA GLU A 236 -19.62 -10.31 -12.35
C GLU A 236 -19.73 -9.66 -10.97
N LEU A 237 -19.85 -8.33 -10.95
CA LEU A 237 -19.72 -7.50 -9.77
C LEU A 237 -20.76 -6.36 -9.83
N HIS A 238 -21.06 -5.79 -8.67
CA HIS A 238 -21.78 -4.51 -8.58
C HIS A 238 -21.13 -3.66 -7.48
N GLU A 239 -19.80 -3.53 -7.57
CA GLU A 239 -18.99 -2.93 -6.52
C GLU A 239 -18.67 -1.48 -6.84
N GLU A 240 -19.10 -0.57 -5.97
CA GLU A 240 -18.77 0.85 -6.07
C GLU A 240 -17.32 1.09 -5.64
N ILE A 241 -16.59 1.84 -6.46
CA ILE A 241 -15.19 2.19 -6.25
C ILE A 241 -14.96 3.69 -6.41
N ARG A 242 -14.09 4.23 -5.57
CA ARG A 242 -13.65 5.63 -5.61
C ARG A 242 -12.25 5.78 -5.03
N GLY A 243 -11.47 6.69 -5.62
CA GLY A 243 -10.14 7.06 -5.17
C GLY A 243 -9.11 5.96 -5.43
N CYS A 244 -8.19 5.73 -4.49
CA CYS A 244 -7.15 4.72 -4.61
C CYS A 244 -7.71 3.32 -4.34
N VAL A 245 -7.76 2.46 -5.36
CA VAL A 245 -8.38 1.14 -5.34
C VAL A 245 -7.35 0.05 -5.63
N MET A 246 -7.43 -1.06 -4.91
CA MET A 246 -6.63 -2.27 -5.13
C MET A 246 -7.52 -3.44 -5.52
N LEU A 247 -7.17 -4.08 -6.64
CA LEU A 247 -7.68 -5.40 -7.00
C LEU A 247 -6.58 -6.44 -6.71
N GLU A 248 -6.89 -7.42 -5.86
CA GLU A 248 -5.94 -8.43 -5.43
C GLU A 248 -6.44 -9.83 -5.75
N PHE A 249 -5.62 -10.59 -6.48
CA PHE A 249 -5.94 -11.95 -6.91
C PHE A 249 -5.00 -12.98 -6.27
N TYR A 250 -5.60 -14.03 -5.71
CA TYR A 250 -4.91 -15.23 -5.24
C TYR A 250 -5.39 -16.46 -6.00
N ARG A 251 -4.48 -17.38 -6.29
CA ARG A 251 -4.83 -18.70 -6.83
C ARG A 251 -4.92 -19.75 -5.73
N GLU A 252 -5.88 -20.66 -5.84
CA GLU A 252 -5.93 -21.86 -5.01
C GLU A 252 -4.87 -22.88 -5.47
N ARG A 253 -4.22 -23.57 -4.52
CA ARG A 253 -3.24 -24.64 -4.80
C ARG A 253 -3.70 -26.03 -4.38
N VAL A 254 -4.20 -26.19 -3.15
CA VAL A 254 -4.57 -27.49 -2.56
C VAL A 254 -5.94 -27.38 -1.93
N ASN A 255 -6.97 -27.98 -2.55
CA ASN A 255 -8.35 -28.07 -2.05
C ASN A 255 -8.90 -26.80 -1.37
N GLY A 256 -8.47 -25.61 -1.80
CA GLY A 256 -8.83 -24.31 -1.19
C GLY A 256 -8.05 -23.88 0.07
N CYS A 257 -7.26 -24.77 0.71
CA CYS A 257 -6.54 -24.50 1.96
C CYS A 257 -5.27 -23.67 1.77
N MET A 258 -4.53 -23.91 0.67
CA MET A 258 -3.31 -23.14 0.36
C MET A 258 -3.53 -22.16 -0.79
N ARG A 259 -3.08 -20.92 -0.58
CA ARG A 259 -3.22 -19.81 -1.53
C ARG A 259 -1.86 -19.34 -2.01
N ALA A 260 -1.78 -18.91 -3.25
CA ALA A 260 -0.58 -18.26 -3.79
C ALA A 260 -0.94 -16.93 -4.44
N LYS A 261 -0.08 -15.93 -4.22
CA LYS A 261 -0.15 -14.63 -4.91
C LYS A 261 -0.21 -14.85 -6.42
N HIS A 262 -1.24 -14.31 -7.06
CA HIS A 262 -1.39 -14.33 -8.50
C HIS A 262 -0.88 -13.03 -9.10
N PHE A 263 -1.61 -11.93 -8.86
CA PHE A 263 -1.18 -10.56 -9.12
C PHE A 263 -2.03 -9.61 -8.26
N LYS A 264 -1.58 -8.36 -8.13
CA LYS A 264 -2.40 -7.25 -7.62
C LYS A 264 -2.18 -6.01 -8.45
N ILE A 265 -3.17 -5.12 -8.49
CA ILE A 265 -3.08 -3.82 -9.19
C ILE A 265 -3.64 -2.77 -8.26
N TRP A 266 -2.89 -1.68 -8.09
CA TRP A 266 -3.40 -0.44 -7.55
C TRP A 266 -3.71 0.52 -8.68
N PHE A 267 -4.80 1.27 -8.62
CA PHE A 267 -5.07 2.41 -9.50
C PHE A 267 -5.82 3.49 -8.73
N ASN A 268 -5.98 4.66 -9.34
CA ASN A 268 -6.84 5.70 -8.78
C ASN A 268 -7.95 6.05 -9.78
N THR A 269 -9.19 6.21 -9.30
CA THR A 269 -10.34 6.45 -10.18
C THR A 269 -10.25 7.74 -10.99
N PHE A 270 -9.49 8.74 -10.53
CA PHE A 270 -9.22 9.96 -11.29
C PHE A 270 -8.51 9.69 -12.64
N PHE A 271 -7.67 8.66 -12.69
CA PHE A 271 -6.92 8.30 -13.89
C PHE A 271 -7.56 7.17 -14.69
N LEU A 272 -8.75 6.71 -14.31
CA LEU A 272 -9.49 5.78 -15.15
C LEU A 272 -10.04 6.53 -16.36
N ASN A 273 -9.76 5.95 -17.53
CA ASN A 273 -10.31 6.42 -18.80
C ASN A 273 -11.00 5.24 -19.48
N PRO A 274 -12.23 4.88 -19.06
CA PRO A 274 -12.99 3.82 -19.70
C PRO A 274 -13.25 4.18 -21.15
N ASP A 275 -13.17 3.19 -22.03
CA ASP A 275 -13.55 3.34 -23.42
C ASP A 275 -15.02 3.82 -23.54
N ASN A 276 -15.26 4.77 -24.44
CA ASN A 276 -16.56 5.45 -24.52
C ASN A 276 -17.70 4.54 -25.03
N GLU A 277 -17.38 3.52 -25.82
CA GLU A 277 -18.37 2.60 -26.39
C GLU A 277 -18.63 1.41 -25.45
N THR A 278 -17.57 0.86 -24.88
CA THR A 278 -17.62 -0.39 -24.11
C THR A 278 -17.65 -0.19 -22.60
N GLY A 279 -17.23 0.98 -22.10
CA GLY A 279 -17.04 1.23 -20.66
C GLY A 279 -15.87 0.45 -20.06
N CYS A 280 -14.99 -0.13 -20.89
CA CYS A 280 -13.91 -0.99 -20.44
C CYS A 280 -12.60 -0.21 -20.20
N VAL A 281 -11.89 -0.59 -19.15
CA VAL A 281 -10.49 -0.21 -18.87
C VAL A 281 -9.64 -1.47 -18.97
N ILE A 282 -8.52 -1.41 -19.68
CA ILE A 282 -7.59 -2.54 -19.81
C ILE A 282 -6.34 -2.25 -18.98
N PHE A 283 -5.99 -3.18 -18.10
CA PHE A 283 -4.72 -3.19 -17.39
C PHE A 283 -3.81 -4.26 -17.98
N SER A 284 -2.65 -3.84 -18.47
CA SER A 284 -1.64 -4.75 -18.99
C SER A 284 -0.93 -5.47 -17.85
N ARG A 285 -0.36 -6.64 -18.14
CA ARG A 285 0.52 -7.36 -17.20
C ARG A 285 1.65 -6.49 -16.62
N SER A 286 2.13 -5.51 -17.39
CA SER A 286 3.23 -4.65 -16.95
C SER A 286 2.86 -3.76 -15.77
N GLU A 287 1.56 -3.52 -15.57
CA GLU A 287 0.98 -2.72 -14.48
C GLU A 287 0.66 -3.54 -13.23
N MET A 288 0.88 -4.85 -13.27
CA MET A 288 0.52 -5.79 -12.23
C MET A 288 1.70 -6.12 -11.32
N ASP A 289 1.55 -5.82 -10.04
CA ASP A 289 2.51 -6.23 -9.01
C ASP A 289 2.60 -7.76 -8.93
N TRP A 290 3.78 -8.25 -8.53
CA TRP A 290 4.18 -9.67 -8.51
C TRP A 290 4.32 -10.31 -9.89
N ALA A 291 3.39 -10.06 -10.81
CA ALA A 291 3.42 -10.55 -12.18
C ALA A 291 4.59 -9.94 -12.96
N ALA A 292 4.78 -8.62 -12.88
CA ALA A 292 5.88 -7.93 -13.57
C ALA A 292 7.29 -8.41 -13.15
N ARG A 293 7.43 -9.09 -12.00
CA ARG A 293 8.70 -9.68 -11.55
C ARG A 293 9.04 -10.99 -12.28
N ASP A 294 8.04 -11.68 -12.85
CA ASP A 294 8.23 -12.93 -13.60
C ASP A 294 8.69 -12.64 -15.03
N LYS A 295 9.95 -12.25 -15.22
CA LYS A 295 10.52 -11.93 -16.54
C LYS A 295 10.48 -13.09 -17.55
N LYS A 296 10.26 -14.32 -17.07
CA LYS A 296 10.22 -15.55 -17.88
C LYS A 296 8.80 -15.99 -18.24
N TYR A 297 7.78 -15.20 -17.87
CA TYR A 297 6.37 -15.46 -18.18
C TYR A 297 5.92 -16.88 -17.79
N ARG A 298 6.47 -17.42 -16.69
CA ARG A 298 6.21 -18.80 -16.25
C ARG A 298 4.77 -19.02 -15.82
N ARG A 299 4.10 -17.97 -15.34
CA ARG A 299 2.72 -18.06 -14.83
C ARG A 299 1.71 -17.29 -15.64
N LEU A 300 2.05 -16.06 -16.01
CA LEU A 300 1.19 -15.16 -16.75
C LEU A 300 1.90 -14.76 -18.04
N PRO A 301 1.30 -15.05 -19.22
CA PRO A 301 1.85 -14.70 -20.53
C PRO A 301 2.13 -13.21 -20.66
N ALA A 302 3.04 -12.83 -21.56
CA ALA A 302 3.35 -11.42 -21.79
C ALA A 302 2.10 -10.59 -22.15
N ALA A 303 1.20 -11.17 -22.97
CA ALA A 303 -0.06 -10.56 -23.40
C ALA A 303 -1.20 -10.65 -22.37
N PHE A 304 -0.96 -11.12 -21.15
CA PHE A 304 -2.01 -11.21 -20.13
C PHE A 304 -2.57 -9.83 -19.79
N GLU A 305 -3.89 -9.74 -19.72
CA GLU A 305 -4.62 -8.49 -19.50
C GLU A 305 -5.78 -8.71 -18.53
N LEU A 306 -6.06 -7.68 -17.73
CA LEU A 306 -7.30 -7.55 -16.96
C LEU A 306 -8.15 -6.49 -17.64
N GLU A 307 -9.29 -6.89 -18.18
CA GLU A 307 -10.34 -6.02 -18.66
C GLU A 307 -11.33 -5.76 -17.51
N MET A 308 -11.61 -4.49 -17.25
CA MET A 308 -12.54 -4.04 -16.20
C MET A 308 -13.63 -3.18 -16.83
N ALA A 309 -14.86 -3.69 -16.86
CA ALA A 309 -16.03 -2.94 -17.31
C ALA A 309 -16.61 -2.14 -16.14
N VAL A 310 -16.78 -0.84 -16.33
CA VAL A 310 -17.30 0.08 -15.32
C VAL A 310 -18.39 0.99 -15.86
N THR A 311 -19.27 1.42 -14.98
CA THR A 311 -20.23 2.49 -15.23
C THR A 311 -19.97 3.64 -14.26
N ARG A 312 -19.94 4.87 -14.76
CA ARG A 312 -19.74 6.06 -13.94
C ARG A 312 -21.03 6.37 -13.15
N SER A 313 -20.96 6.47 -11.82
CA SER A 313 -22.15 6.62 -10.96
C SER A 313 -22.41 8.03 -10.45
N ASP A 314 -21.42 8.93 -10.50
CA ASP A 314 -21.54 10.35 -10.13
C ASP A 314 -22.23 11.22 -11.21
N ARG A 315 -22.78 10.61 -12.25
CA ARG A 315 -23.54 11.27 -13.34
C ARG A 315 -25.03 10.88 -13.39
N LEU A 316 -25.55 10.24 -12.33
CA LEU A 316 -26.98 9.94 -12.16
C LEU A 316 -27.63 10.91 -11.20
#